data_AF-A0A4R4E2B5-F1
#
_entry.id   AF-A0A4R4E2B5-F1
#
_cell.length_a   1.000
_cell.length_b   1.000
_cell.length_c   1.000
_cell.angle_alpha   90.00
_cell.angle_beta   90.00
_cell.angle_gamma   90.00
#
_symmetry.space_group_name_H-M   'P 1'
#
loop_
_entity.id
_entity.type
_entity.pdbx_description
1 polymer ?
#
loop_
_entity_poly.entity_id
_entity_poly.type
_entity_poly.pdbx_seq_one_letter_code
_entity_poly.pdbx_strand_id
1 'polypeptide(L)'
;MTPDEMRKRLAELQEEWKQYEYLVKATFPTDTEWKAFQAANKTQLERARALKEELIRLRWTLLSPEEQEKAREVGRIMRDEDEKKS
;
A
#
# COMPACT_ATOMS: atom_id res chain seq x y z
N MET A 1 16.99 -10.75 -7.08
CA MET A 1 16.03 -10.60 -8.18
C MET A 1 16.58 -9.59 -9.18
N THR A 2 16.44 -9.86 -10.46
CA THR A 2 16.67 -8.91 -11.54
C THR A 2 15.47 -7.96 -11.69
N PRO A 3 15.61 -6.81 -12.39
CA PRO A 3 14.48 -5.91 -12.64
C PRO A 3 13.29 -6.59 -13.33
N ASP A 4 13.52 -7.51 -14.26
CA ASP A 4 12.44 -8.23 -14.94
C ASP A 4 11.74 -9.24 -14.02
N GLU A 5 12.47 -9.92 -13.14
CA GLU A 5 11.87 -10.77 -12.10
C GLU A 5 11.03 -9.95 -11.12
N MET A 6 11.49 -8.76 -10.74
CA MET A 6 10.72 -7.84 -9.88
C MET A 6 9.45 -7.35 -10.56
N ARG A 7 9.50 -7.02 -11.86
CA ARG A 7 8.31 -6.62 -12.64
C ARG A 7 7.30 -7.74 -12.75
N LYS A 8 7.75 -8.97 -13.00
CA LYS A 8 6.88 -10.16 -13.01
C LYS A 8 6.23 -10.37 -11.64
N ARG A 9 7.02 -10.34 -10.57
CA ARG A 9 6.53 -10.46 -9.20
C ARG A 9 5.53 -9.36 -8.85
N LEU A 10 5.78 -8.15 -9.30
CA LEU A 10 4.88 -7.01 -9.10
C LEU A 10 3.54 -7.21 -9.82
N ALA A 11 3.53 -7.79 -11.03
CA ALA A 11 2.29 -8.14 -11.72
C ALA A 11 1.51 -9.25 -10.98
N GLU A 12 2.20 -10.28 -10.48
CA GLU A 12 1.57 -11.34 -9.67
C GLU A 12 0.95 -10.80 -8.39
N LEU A 13 1.68 -9.94 -7.67
CA LEU A 13 1.18 -9.28 -6.46
C LEU A 13 0.01 -8.35 -6.76
N GLN A 14 0.02 -7.64 -7.90
CA GLN A 14 -1.13 -6.82 -8.30
C GLN A 14 -2.37 -7.66 -8.55
N GLU A 15 -2.22 -8.86 -9.10
CA GLU A 15 -3.34 -9.78 -9.30
C GLU A 15 -3.85 -10.34 -7.97
N GLU A 16 -2.95 -10.75 -7.07
CA GLU A 16 -3.31 -11.21 -5.72
C GLU A 16 -3.99 -10.07 -4.92
N TRP A 17 -3.55 -8.80 -5.09
CA TRP A 17 -4.19 -7.64 -4.46
C TRP A 17 -5.67 -7.46 -4.83
N LYS A 18 -6.05 -7.77 -6.08
CA LYS A 18 -7.45 -7.63 -6.52
C LYS A 18 -8.40 -8.48 -5.69
N GLN A 19 -7.93 -9.60 -5.15
CA GLN A 19 -8.73 -10.46 -4.27
C GLN A 19 -9.05 -9.79 -2.94
N TYR A 20 -8.24 -8.81 -2.51
CA TYR A 20 -8.39 -8.09 -1.25
C TYR A 20 -8.94 -6.68 -1.41
N GLU A 21 -9.19 -6.22 -2.65
CA GLU A 21 -9.63 -4.85 -2.92
C GLU A 21 -10.94 -4.50 -2.21
N TYR A 22 -11.83 -5.49 -2.05
CA TYR A 22 -13.09 -5.35 -1.33
C TYR A 22 -12.89 -4.99 0.15
N LEU A 23 -11.80 -5.44 0.79
CA LEU A 23 -11.50 -5.15 2.19
C LEU A 23 -11.23 -3.68 2.42
N VAL A 24 -10.65 -3.01 1.42
CA VAL A 24 -10.24 -1.61 1.48
C VAL A 24 -11.33 -0.65 0.99
N LYS A 25 -12.22 -1.16 0.12
CA LYS A 25 -13.38 -0.42 -0.40
C LYS A 25 -14.63 -0.56 0.48
N ALA A 26 -14.60 -1.45 1.47
CA ALA A 26 -15.71 -1.64 2.39
C ALA A 26 -15.96 -0.35 3.20
N THR A 27 -17.19 0.15 3.13
CA THR A 27 -17.65 1.30 3.91
C THR A 27 -18.73 0.84 4.87
N PHE A 28 -18.64 1.30 6.11
CA PHE A 28 -19.58 0.93 7.18
C PHE A 28 -20.19 2.20 7.77
N PRO A 29 -21.53 2.22 7.99
CA PRO A 29 -22.19 3.39 8.55
C PRO A 29 -21.91 3.56 10.05
N THR A 30 -21.49 2.50 10.75
CA THR A 30 -21.16 2.55 12.18
C THR A 30 -19.80 1.95 12.51
N ASP A 31 -19.19 2.43 13.61
CA ASP A 31 -17.93 1.90 14.14
C ASP A 31 -18.07 0.44 14.61
N THR A 32 -19.25 0.05 15.09
CA THR A 32 -19.53 -1.33 15.51
C THR A 32 -19.45 -2.30 14.34
N GLU A 33 -20.05 -1.96 13.20
CA GLU A 33 -19.99 -2.79 11.99
C GLU A 33 -18.57 -2.84 11.41
N TRP A 34 -17.84 -1.72 11.47
CA TRP A 34 -16.44 -1.68 11.09
C TRP A 34 -15.58 -2.62 11.94
N LYS A 35 -15.72 -2.57 13.27
CA LYS A 35 -14.98 -3.46 14.19
C LYS A 35 -15.35 -4.94 13.99
N ALA A 36 -16.63 -5.24 13.78
CA ALA A 36 -17.07 -6.60 13.48
C ALA A 36 -16.47 -7.11 12.16
N PHE A 37 -16.44 -6.26 11.13
CA PHE A 37 -15.80 -6.57 9.85
C PHE A 37 -14.29 -6.80 9.99
N GLN A 38 -13.60 -5.95 10.75
CA GLN A 38 -12.18 -6.11 11.03
C GLN A 38 -11.88 -7.42 11.77
N ALA A 39 -12.69 -7.77 12.77
CA ALA A 39 -12.53 -9.02 13.51
C ALA A 39 -12.76 -10.24 12.61
N ALA A 40 -13.82 -10.21 11.78
CA ALA A 40 -14.15 -11.30 10.87
C ALA A 40 -13.10 -11.49 9.76
N ASN A 41 -12.43 -10.42 9.33
CA ASN A 41 -11.47 -10.44 8.21
C ASN A 41 -10.03 -10.24 8.64
N LYS A 42 -9.71 -10.37 9.95
CA LYS A 42 -8.40 -10.02 10.52
C LYS A 42 -7.22 -10.58 9.71
N THR A 43 -7.20 -11.88 9.46
CA THR A 43 -6.11 -12.53 8.71
C THR A 43 -6.01 -12.03 7.27
N GLN A 44 -7.15 -11.77 6.62
CA GLN A 44 -7.16 -11.26 5.25
C GLN A 44 -6.69 -9.80 5.20
N LEU A 45 -7.05 -8.98 6.19
CA LEU A 45 -6.56 -7.60 6.34
C LEU A 45 -5.05 -7.55 6.61
N GLU A 46 -4.53 -8.44 7.46
CA GLU A 46 -3.09 -8.58 7.70
C GLU A 46 -2.35 -8.97 6.42
N ARG A 47 -2.91 -9.93 5.66
CA ARG A 47 -2.32 -10.36 4.39
C ARG A 47 -2.37 -9.25 3.33
N ALA A 48 -3.50 -8.56 3.21
CA ALA A 48 -3.64 -7.40 2.33
C ALA A 48 -2.60 -6.33 2.68
N ARG A 49 -2.41 -6.03 3.98
CA ARG A 49 -1.40 -5.08 4.43
C ARG A 49 0.01 -5.49 4.02
N ALA A 50 0.40 -6.73 4.29
CA ALA A 50 1.72 -7.24 3.91
C ALA A 50 1.93 -7.17 2.39
N LEU A 51 0.91 -7.51 1.62
CA LEU A 51 0.97 -7.47 0.16
C LEU A 51 1.10 -6.05 -0.38
N LYS A 52 0.38 -5.08 0.21
CA LYS A 52 0.50 -3.66 -0.12
C LYS A 52 1.90 -3.14 0.18
N GLU A 53 2.48 -3.53 1.32
CA GLU A 53 3.86 -3.15 1.68
C GLU A 53 4.89 -3.75 0.70
N GLU A 54 4.72 -4.99 0.26
CA GLU A 54 5.58 -5.63 -0.76
C GLU A 54 5.45 -4.93 -2.12
N LEU A 55 4.22 -4.60 -2.56
CA LEU A 55 3.97 -3.83 -3.77
C LEU A 55 4.68 -2.47 -3.75
N ILE A 56 4.56 -1.73 -2.65
CA ILE A 56 5.21 -0.42 -2.49
C ILE A 56 6.73 -0.59 -2.55
N ARG A 57 7.29 -1.58 -1.85
CA ARG A 57 8.74 -1.84 -1.83
C ARG A 57 9.28 -2.17 -3.21
N LEU A 58 8.60 -3.04 -3.97
CA LEU A 58 9.02 -3.41 -5.32
C LEU A 58 8.88 -2.23 -6.29
N ARG A 59 7.78 -1.48 -6.21
CA ARG A 59 7.61 -0.24 -7.00
C ARG A 59 8.76 0.72 -6.74
N TRP A 60 9.08 0.98 -5.47
CA TRP A 60 10.18 1.84 -5.07
C TRP A 60 11.53 1.37 -5.63
N THR A 61 11.81 0.07 -5.53
CA THR A 61 13.07 -0.53 -5.99
C THR A 61 13.23 -0.41 -7.51
N LEU A 62 12.11 -0.43 -8.25
CA LEU A 62 12.09 -0.30 -9.71
C LEU A 62 12.14 1.15 -10.20
N LEU A 63 12.00 2.14 -9.32
CA LEU A 63 12.19 3.54 -9.68
C LEU A 63 13.65 3.83 -10.00
N SER A 64 13.88 4.67 -11.00
CA SER A 64 15.18 5.26 -11.28
C SER A 64 15.64 6.14 -10.09
N PRO A 65 16.95 6.41 -9.96
CA PRO A 65 17.47 7.28 -8.91
C PRO A 65 16.83 8.68 -8.89
N GLU A 66 16.53 9.24 -10.07
CA GLU A 66 15.86 10.54 -10.21
C GLU A 66 14.41 10.49 -9.70
N GLU A 67 13.66 9.43 -10.03
CA GLU A 67 12.31 9.23 -9.52
C GLU A 67 12.28 9.01 -8.00
N GLN A 68 13.27 8.30 -7.46
CA GLN A 68 13.42 8.14 -6.02
C GLN A 68 13.68 9.47 -5.32
N GLU A 69 14.53 10.34 -5.88
CA GLU A 69 14.80 11.66 -5.30
C GLU A 69 13.56 12.56 -5.32
N LYS A 70 12.84 12.59 -6.44
CA LYS A 70 11.57 13.33 -6.55
C LYS A 70 10.53 12.82 -5.55
N ALA A 71 10.42 11.51 -5.36
CA ALA A 71 9.48 10.95 -4.40
C ALA A 71 9.87 11.27 -2.94
N ARG A 72 11.17 11.34 -2.61
CA ARG A 72 11.66 11.83 -1.31
C ARG A 72 11.37 13.32 -1.11
N GLU A 73 11.52 14.13 -2.16
CA GLU A 73 11.21 15.56 -2.13
C GLU A 73 9.73 15.81 -1.86
N VAL A 74 8.82 15.09 -2.55
CA VAL A 74 7.38 15.14 -2.27
C VAL A 74 7.09 14.73 -0.81
N GLY A 75 7.74 13.68 -0.32
CA GLY A 75 7.60 13.23 1.07
C GLY A 75 8.08 14.28 2.10
N ARG A 76 9.13 15.04 1.78
CA ARG A 76 9.59 16.17 2.62
C ARG A 76 8.56 17.29 2.64
N ILE A 77 8.08 17.71 1.46
CA ILE A 77 7.08 18.78 1.33
C ILE A 77 5.81 18.45 2.13
N MET A 78 5.28 17.22 2.02
CA MET A 78 4.09 16.81 2.77
C MET A 78 4.29 16.86 4.29
N ARG A 79 5.47 16.48 4.78
CA ARG A 79 5.79 16.54 6.22
C ARG A 79 5.91 17.97 6.72
N ASP A 80 6.57 18.83 5.94
CA ASP A 80 6.73 20.25 6.27
C ASP A 80 5.37 20.99 6.24
N GLU A 81 4.43 20.57 5.39
CA GLU A 81 3.06 21.09 5.37
C GLU A 81 2.22 20.65 6.58
N ASP A 82 2.38 19.39 7.03
CA ASP A 82 1.71 18.88 8.24
C ASP A 82 2.27 19.54 9.52
N GLU A 83 3.58 19.79 9.59
CA GLU A 83 4.22 20.49 10.71
C GLU A 83 3.85 21.98 10.76
N LYS A 84 3.62 22.64 9.62
CA LYS A 84 3.18 24.05 9.57
C LYS A 84 1.68 24.24 9.88
N LYS A 85 0.89 23.17 9.82
CA LYS A 85 -0.55 23.19 10.13
C LYS A 85 -0.87 22.73 11.56
N SER A 86 0.13 22.24 12.29
CA SER A 86 0.04 21.93 13.74
C SER A 86 0.50 23.11 14.57
#